data_AF-A0A3D0H4B2-F1
#
_entry.id   AF-A0A3D0H4B2-F1
#
_cell.length_a   1.000
_cell.length_b   1.000
_cell.length_c   1.000
_cell.angle_alpha   90.00
_cell.angle_beta   90.00
_cell.angle_gamma   90.00
#
_symmetry.space_group_name_H-M   'P 1'
#
loop_
_entity.id
_entity.type
_entity.pdbx_description
1 polymer ?
#
loop_
_entity_poly.entity_id
_entity_poly.type
_entity_poly.pdbx_seq_one_letter_code
_entity_poly.pdbx_strand_id
1 'polypeptide(L)'
;MMDVGRHPNIELLAYSEIEKVEGEVGDFRVTVRRKARYVDESKCTGCGACAEKCPTVTSDEYNLGFGKAKAIFRYFAQGIPSAYTINTNHCRQFQGKKCGVCAKVCQAGAINYQQEDRTVEVKAGAIVVATGYDLFDATRIPEYGYGRIRNVVTALEFERFLSASGPTHGHVYRPSDLALKEQLPELEKQHQRAAKALEAVEKKFEQSSDAFLPRYQSGELQGKEYDDWAKQIETYRESTEKLQALQAKVDQIHSATRLAFIQCVGSRDIRFNRQCSSFCCMHAIKEAIIAHEHETETKVYVFGMDIRAVGKGFEEYRNRGAREAHIEYVRSRVAEITEAPDASPILWYEDTKLRETVHFPVDLVILATACEASHGTRDLAQLVGIETNDFGFIKTDPFQPLDTTRAGVFVCGCAYGPQDIPESVAQASSTAARVAQILTADRRRTATG
;
A
#
# COMPACT_ATOMS: atom_id res chain seq x y z
N MET A 1 -10.68 -9.42 -14.25
CA MET A 1 -10.91 -10.16 -12.98
C MET A 1 -12.26 -10.86 -12.95
N MET A 2 -13.38 -10.17 -13.21
CA MET A 2 -14.71 -10.80 -13.24
C MET A 2 -14.80 -11.99 -14.20
N ASP A 3 -14.27 -11.86 -15.42
CA ASP A 3 -14.33 -12.94 -16.42
C ASP A 3 -13.62 -14.20 -15.92
N VAL A 4 -12.40 -14.06 -15.39
CA VAL A 4 -11.63 -15.16 -14.78
C VAL A 4 -12.41 -15.82 -13.65
N GLY A 5 -13.08 -15.05 -12.79
CA GLY A 5 -13.86 -15.58 -11.68
C GLY A 5 -15.15 -16.32 -12.05
N ARG A 6 -15.57 -16.27 -13.32
CA ARG A 6 -16.80 -16.93 -13.83
C ARG A 6 -16.55 -17.81 -15.05
N HIS A 7 -15.31 -17.98 -15.48
CA HIS A 7 -15.00 -18.68 -16.71
C HIS A 7 -15.19 -20.20 -16.54
N PRO A 8 -15.91 -20.90 -17.43
CA PRO A 8 -16.24 -22.32 -17.25
C PRO A 8 -15.01 -23.25 -17.29
N ASN A 9 -13.91 -22.79 -17.92
CA ASN A 9 -12.67 -23.56 -18.03
C ASN A 9 -11.54 -23.03 -17.12
N ILE A 10 -11.83 -22.14 -16.16
CA ILE A 10 -10.82 -21.65 -15.21
C ILE A 10 -11.34 -21.91 -13.80
N GLU A 11 -10.56 -22.68 -13.03
CA GLU A 11 -10.78 -22.81 -11.59
C GLU A 11 -9.91 -21.79 -10.85
N LEU A 12 -10.53 -20.82 -10.18
CA LEU A 12 -9.83 -19.80 -9.40
C LEU A 12 -9.65 -20.26 -7.94
N LEU A 13 -8.41 -20.61 -7.58
CA LEU A 13 -8.02 -20.96 -6.21
C LEU A 13 -7.43 -19.75 -5.47
N ALA A 14 -8.24 -18.73 -5.21
CA ALA A 14 -7.80 -17.56 -4.45
C ALA A 14 -7.46 -17.92 -2.98
N TYR A 15 -6.59 -17.13 -2.36
CA TYR A 15 -6.10 -17.36 -0.99
C TYR A 15 -5.52 -18.78 -0.81
N SER A 16 -4.79 -19.25 -1.81
CA SER A 16 -4.17 -20.57 -1.86
C SER A 16 -2.72 -20.44 -2.31
N GLU A 17 -1.88 -21.39 -1.93
CA GLU A 17 -0.45 -21.43 -2.24
C GLU A 17 -0.06 -22.84 -2.68
N ILE A 18 0.93 -22.92 -3.58
CA ILE A 18 1.49 -24.21 -4.00
C ILE A 18 2.46 -24.70 -2.91
N GLU A 19 2.34 -25.97 -2.53
CA GLU A 19 3.24 -26.62 -1.55
C GLU A 19 4.21 -27.61 -2.19
N LYS A 20 3.81 -28.22 -3.32
CA LYS A 20 4.62 -29.26 -3.98
C LYS A 20 4.32 -29.34 -5.47
N VAL A 21 5.37 -29.54 -6.28
CA VAL A 21 5.25 -29.83 -7.71
C VAL A 21 6.06 -31.06 -8.06
N GLU A 22 5.40 -32.06 -8.63
CA GLU A 22 6.01 -33.31 -9.10
C GLU A 22 5.64 -33.57 -10.56
N GLY A 23 6.40 -34.46 -11.20
CA GLY A 23 6.15 -34.88 -12.58
C GLY A 23 6.95 -34.09 -13.61
N GLU A 24 6.49 -34.14 -14.85
CA GLU A 24 7.17 -33.56 -16.01
C GLU A 24 6.17 -32.96 -16.98
N VAL A 25 6.66 -32.34 -18.06
CA VAL A 25 5.83 -31.75 -19.09
C VAL A 25 4.77 -32.76 -19.57
N GLY A 26 3.50 -32.35 -19.56
CA GLY A 26 2.36 -33.22 -19.89
C GLY A 26 1.70 -33.91 -18.69
N ASP A 27 2.41 -34.15 -17.59
CA ASP A 27 1.90 -34.86 -16.40
C ASP A 27 2.48 -34.31 -15.09
N PHE A 28 2.19 -33.04 -14.78
CA PHE A 28 2.49 -32.46 -13.47
C PHE A 28 1.39 -32.80 -12.45
N ARG A 29 1.83 -33.04 -11.22
CA ARG A 29 0.97 -33.09 -10.03
C ARG A 29 1.35 -31.95 -9.10
N VAL A 30 0.41 -31.04 -8.88
CA VAL A 30 0.60 -29.83 -8.08
C VAL A 30 -0.25 -29.94 -6.82
N THR A 31 0.40 -29.92 -5.67
CA THR A 31 -0.27 -29.87 -4.36
C THR A 31 -0.48 -28.41 -3.99
N VAL A 32 -1.74 -28.02 -3.78
CA VAL A 32 -2.14 -26.64 -3.45
C VAL A 32 -2.80 -26.62 -2.08
N ARG A 33 -2.25 -25.82 -1.16
CA ARG A 33 -2.88 -25.51 0.12
C ARG A 33 -3.86 -24.36 -0.07
N ARG A 34 -5.14 -24.63 0.19
CA ARG A 34 -6.18 -23.60 0.28
C ARG A 34 -6.30 -23.17 1.73
N LYS A 35 -5.91 -21.93 2.00
CA LYS A 35 -5.91 -21.37 3.36
C LYS A 35 -7.33 -21.13 3.84
N ALA A 36 -7.58 -21.35 5.13
CA ALA A 36 -8.86 -21.10 5.77
C ALA A 36 -9.16 -19.61 5.79
N ARG A 37 -10.25 -19.19 5.13
CA ARG A 37 -10.74 -17.82 5.23
C ARG A 37 -11.48 -17.55 6.54
N TYR A 38 -11.90 -18.62 7.22
CA TYR A 38 -12.89 -18.66 8.29
C TYR A 38 -14.25 -18.07 7.88
N VAL A 39 -14.50 -18.07 6.56
CA VAL A 39 -15.68 -17.59 5.88
C VAL A 39 -15.93 -18.52 4.70
N ASP A 40 -17.09 -19.16 4.69
CA ASP A 40 -17.55 -20.03 3.61
C ASP A 40 -17.85 -19.19 2.35
N GLU A 41 -17.01 -19.33 1.34
CA GLU A 41 -17.10 -18.60 0.08
C GLU A 41 -18.41 -18.88 -0.67
N SER A 42 -19.02 -20.06 -0.50
CA SER A 42 -20.27 -20.42 -1.17
C SER A 42 -21.49 -19.72 -0.57
N LYS A 43 -21.41 -19.30 0.69
CA LYS A 43 -22.48 -18.60 1.42
C LYS A 43 -22.25 -17.11 1.52
N CYS A 44 -20.99 -16.66 1.45
CA CYS A 44 -20.64 -15.27 1.61
C CYS A 44 -21.22 -14.40 0.48
N THR A 45 -22.03 -13.42 0.84
CA THR A 45 -22.61 -12.46 -0.12
C THR A 45 -21.75 -11.21 -0.33
N GLY A 46 -20.67 -11.05 0.45
CA GLY A 46 -19.80 -9.87 0.38
C GLY A 46 -20.43 -8.56 0.87
N CYS A 47 -21.50 -8.60 1.68
CA CYS A 47 -22.25 -7.40 2.09
C CYS A 47 -21.53 -6.46 3.07
N GLY A 48 -20.50 -6.93 3.77
CA GLY A 48 -19.66 -6.10 4.66
C GLY A 48 -20.19 -5.82 6.08
N ALA A 49 -21.41 -6.26 6.43
CA ALA A 49 -21.96 -6.07 7.79
C ALA A 49 -21.04 -6.61 8.91
N CYS A 50 -20.32 -7.69 8.63
CA CYS A 50 -19.38 -8.29 9.57
C CYS A 50 -18.15 -7.41 9.85
N ALA A 51 -17.63 -6.70 8.84
CA ALA A 51 -16.50 -5.79 8.98
C ALA A 51 -16.91 -4.50 9.72
N GLU A 52 -18.07 -3.95 9.38
CA GLU A 52 -18.61 -2.75 10.04
C GLU A 52 -18.71 -2.92 11.56
N LYS A 53 -19.21 -4.08 12.01
CA LYS A 53 -19.39 -4.39 13.44
C LYS A 53 -18.15 -4.98 14.11
N CYS A 54 -17.05 -5.19 13.39
CA CYS A 54 -15.83 -5.72 13.97
C CYS A 54 -15.18 -4.69 14.91
N PRO A 55 -14.96 -5.02 16.20
CA PRO A 55 -14.40 -4.08 17.17
C PRO A 55 -12.86 -3.99 17.08
N THR A 56 -12.20 -4.87 16.33
CA THR A 56 -10.75 -4.79 16.12
C THR A 56 -10.48 -3.91 14.91
N VAL A 57 -9.76 -2.82 15.13
CA VAL A 57 -9.17 -2.00 14.08
C VAL A 57 -7.75 -2.48 13.84
N THR A 58 -7.38 -2.64 12.57
CA THR A 58 -6.05 -3.07 12.11
C THR A 58 -5.51 -2.05 11.11
N SER A 59 -4.22 -2.17 10.77
CA SER A 59 -3.64 -1.46 9.64
C SER A 59 -4.27 -1.95 8.33
N ASP A 60 -4.49 -1.06 7.38
CA ASP A 60 -4.97 -1.40 6.04
C ASP A 60 -3.79 -1.72 5.10
N GLU A 61 -3.51 -3.01 4.92
CA GLU A 61 -2.40 -3.50 4.10
C GLU A 61 -2.52 -3.08 2.62
N TYR A 62 -3.73 -3.04 2.06
CA TYR A 62 -3.94 -2.64 0.66
C TYR A 62 -3.65 -1.16 0.43
N ASN A 63 -3.91 -0.33 1.45
CA ASN A 63 -3.55 1.08 1.48
C ASN A 63 -2.16 1.33 2.12
N LEU A 64 -1.30 0.30 2.22
CA LEU A 64 0.07 0.40 2.72
C LEU A 64 0.17 1.04 4.11
N GLY A 65 -0.82 0.78 4.96
CA GLY A 65 -0.90 1.30 6.32
C GLY A 65 -1.45 2.73 6.44
N PHE A 66 -1.72 3.41 5.34
CA PHE A 66 -2.43 4.69 5.33
C PHE A 66 -3.93 4.48 5.44
N GLY A 67 -4.41 3.78 6.47
CA GLY A 67 -5.82 3.48 6.59
C GLY A 67 -6.14 2.51 7.71
N LYS A 68 -7.43 2.40 8.02
CA LYS A 68 -7.94 1.50 9.05
C LYS A 68 -8.72 0.37 8.39
N ALA A 69 -8.25 -0.85 8.60
CA ALA A 69 -8.97 -2.07 8.26
C ALA A 69 -9.52 -2.72 9.53
N LYS A 70 -10.10 -3.92 9.34
CA LYS A 70 -10.72 -4.72 10.40
C LYS A 70 -10.13 -6.12 10.37
N ALA A 71 -10.21 -6.82 11.49
CA ALA A 71 -9.74 -8.21 11.55
C ALA A 71 -10.50 -9.14 10.58
N ILE A 72 -11.77 -8.84 10.25
CA ILE A 72 -12.48 -9.46 9.12
C ILE A 72 -12.56 -8.45 7.99
N PHE A 73 -11.98 -8.79 6.83
CA PHE A 73 -11.73 -7.84 5.76
C PHE A 73 -11.92 -8.49 4.39
N ARG A 74 -12.02 -7.63 3.37
CA ARG A 74 -11.82 -7.97 1.96
C ARG A 74 -10.63 -7.15 1.50
N TYR A 75 -9.69 -7.75 0.77
CA TYR A 75 -8.42 -7.09 0.43
C TYR A 75 -8.60 -5.73 -0.26
N PHE A 76 -9.57 -5.63 -1.18
CA PHE A 76 -10.02 -4.36 -1.75
C PHE A 76 -11.47 -4.47 -2.25
N ALA A 77 -12.10 -3.35 -2.59
CA ALA A 77 -13.54 -3.29 -2.85
C ALA A 77 -14.01 -4.15 -4.06
N GLN A 78 -13.18 -4.32 -5.07
CA GLN A 78 -13.49 -5.06 -6.30
C GLN A 78 -12.81 -6.44 -6.34
N GLY A 79 -12.34 -6.94 -5.19
CA GLY A 79 -11.66 -8.23 -5.08
C GLY A 79 -12.55 -9.41 -5.52
N ILE A 80 -11.96 -10.33 -6.29
CA ILE A 80 -12.59 -11.57 -6.75
C ILE A 80 -11.79 -12.76 -6.20
N PRO A 81 -12.43 -13.74 -5.53
CA PRO A 81 -13.87 -13.80 -5.19
C PRO A 81 -14.28 -12.69 -4.21
N SER A 82 -15.54 -12.25 -4.30
CA SER A 82 -16.09 -11.21 -3.42
C SER A 82 -16.45 -11.78 -2.04
N ALA A 83 -15.48 -12.42 -1.40
CA ALA A 83 -15.60 -13.07 -0.10
C ALA A 83 -14.71 -12.37 0.94
N TYR A 84 -15.19 -12.33 2.19
CA TYR A 84 -14.41 -11.84 3.33
C TYR A 84 -13.44 -12.89 3.84
N THR A 85 -12.44 -12.46 4.61
CA THR A 85 -11.43 -13.32 5.25
C THR A 85 -11.16 -12.79 6.66
N ILE A 86 -10.95 -13.69 7.63
CA ILE A 86 -10.58 -13.32 8.99
C ILE A 86 -9.06 -13.44 9.14
N ASN A 87 -8.39 -12.34 9.49
CA ASN A 87 -7.01 -12.35 9.93
C ASN A 87 -6.95 -12.85 11.39
N THR A 88 -6.43 -14.07 11.58
CA THR A 88 -6.32 -14.72 12.88
C THR A 88 -5.40 -13.98 13.85
N ASN A 89 -4.36 -13.32 13.35
CA ASN A 89 -3.40 -12.56 14.16
C ASN A 89 -4.04 -11.36 14.86
N HIS A 90 -5.18 -10.87 14.38
CA HIS A 90 -5.87 -9.70 14.94
C HIS A 90 -7.28 -10.02 15.47
N CYS A 91 -7.84 -11.17 15.09
CA CYS A 91 -9.18 -11.56 15.51
C CYS A 91 -9.23 -11.88 17.01
N ARG A 92 -10.06 -11.14 17.76
CA ARG A 92 -10.26 -11.37 19.20
C ARG A 92 -10.68 -12.80 19.54
N GLN A 93 -11.52 -13.42 18.71
CA GLN A 93 -11.97 -14.81 18.89
C GLN A 93 -10.78 -15.77 18.86
N PHE A 94 -9.91 -15.65 17.86
CA PHE A 94 -8.71 -16.50 17.71
C PHE A 94 -7.62 -16.18 18.73
N GLN A 95 -7.60 -14.95 19.25
CA GLN A 95 -6.75 -14.55 20.37
C GLN A 95 -7.32 -14.95 21.76
N GLY A 96 -8.34 -15.83 21.81
CA GLY A 96 -8.91 -16.33 23.07
C GLY A 96 -9.77 -15.32 23.85
N LYS A 97 -10.12 -14.17 23.26
CA LYS A 97 -10.99 -13.16 23.88
C LYS A 97 -12.45 -13.41 23.50
N LYS A 98 -13.37 -13.09 24.42
CA LYS A 98 -14.82 -13.20 24.18
C LYS A 98 -15.25 -12.27 23.03
N CYS A 99 -15.55 -12.85 21.87
CA CYS A 99 -16.02 -12.14 20.68
C CYS A 99 -17.05 -13.03 19.92
N GLY A 100 -17.24 -12.81 18.61
CA GLY A 100 -18.20 -13.54 17.77
C GLY A 100 -19.24 -12.64 17.10
N VAL A 101 -19.06 -11.32 17.17
CA VAL A 101 -20.00 -10.35 16.61
C VAL A 101 -20.19 -10.56 15.10
N CYS A 102 -19.12 -10.82 14.35
CA CYS A 102 -19.23 -11.06 12.90
C CYS A 102 -20.09 -12.27 12.56
N ALA A 103 -20.03 -13.36 13.34
CA ALA A 103 -20.91 -14.51 13.16
C ALA A 103 -22.38 -14.16 13.46
N LYS A 104 -22.64 -13.43 14.55
CA LYS A 104 -24.00 -13.03 14.96
C LYS A 104 -24.70 -12.14 13.94
N VAL A 105 -23.97 -11.24 13.28
CA VAL A 105 -24.55 -10.30 12.30
C VAL A 105 -24.57 -10.86 10.87
N CYS A 106 -23.92 -12.00 10.62
CA CYS A 106 -23.87 -12.61 9.30
C CYS A 106 -25.19 -13.35 9.00
N GLN A 107 -26.10 -12.69 8.28
CA GLN A 107 -27.38 -13.28 7.88
C GLN A 107 -27.23 -14.54 7.02
N ALA A 108 -26.17 -14.62 6.21
CA ALA A 108 -25.91 -15.79 5.36
C ALA A 108 -25.32 -16.99 6.11
N GLY A 109 -24.96 -16.86 7.39
CA GLY A 109 -24.33 -17.94 8.16
C GLY A 109 -22.99 -18.40 7.59
N ALA A 110 -22.24 -17.48 6.97
CA ALA A 110 -21.00 -17.81 6.27
C ALA A 110 -19.77 -17.90 7.19
N ILE A 111 -19.80 -17.31 8.40
CA ILE A 111 -18.64 -17.34 9.31
C ILE A 111 -18.45 -18.75 9.89
N ASN A 112 -17.26 -19.32 9.72
CA ASN A 112 -16.89 -20.63 10.25
C ASN A 112 -15.51 -20.58 10.91
N TYR A 113 -15.49 -20.49 12.25
CA TYR A 113 -14.23 -20.45 13.02
C TYR A 113 -13.50 -21.79 13.08
N GLN A 114 -14.18 -22.89 12.74
CA GLN A 114 -13.64 -24.24 12.71
C GLN A 114 -13.14 -24.62 11.30
N GLN A 115 -13.16 -23.69 10.34
CA GLN A 115 -12.59 -23.94 9.03
C GLN A 115 -11.08 -24.18 9.17
N GLU A 116 -10.60 -25.27 8.58
CA GLU A 116 -9.18 -25.60 8.51
C GLU A 116 -8.65 -25.42 7.08
N ASP A 117 -7.33 -25.27 6.99
CA ASP A 117 -6.64 -25.34 5.71
C ASP A 117 -6.90 -26.70 5.07
N ARG A 118 -7.05 -26.71 3.75
CA ARG A 118 -7.26 -27.95 3.00
C ARG A 118 -6.30 -28.04 1.84
N THR A 119 -5.87 -29.26 1.55
CA THR A 119 -4.99 -29.54 0.42
C THR A 119 -5.80 -30.08 -0.75
N VAL A 120 -5.51 -29.60 -1.94
CA VAL A 120 -6.08 -30.12 -3.20
C VAL A 120 -4.95 -30.48 -4.16
N GLU A 121 -5.11 -31.60 -4.86
CA GLU A 121 -4.19 -32.01 -5.92
C GLU A 121 -4.74 -31.53 -7.27
N VAL A 122 -3.91 -30.81 -8.03
CA VAL A 122 -4.21 -30.35 -9.39
C VAL A 122 -3.30 -31.07 -10.36
N LYS A 123 -3.89 -31.78 -11.32
CA LYS A 123 -3.15 -32.34 -12.46
C LYS A 123 -3.05 -31.30 -13.57
N ALA A 124 -1.84 -31.05 -14.04
CA ALA A 124 -1.59 -30.03 -15.06
C ALA A 124 -0.61 -30.54 -16.12
N GLY A 125 -0.80 -30.18 -17.39
CA GLY A 125 0.18 -30.48 -18.43
C GLY A 125 1.33 -29.47 -18.48
N ALA A 126 1.11 -28.26 -17.96
CA ALA A 126 2.08 -27.17 -17.97
C ALA A 126 1.85 -26.25 -16.77
N ILE A 127 2.89 -25.52 -16.38
CA ILE A 127 2.87 -24.54 -15.29
C ILE A 127 3.31 -23.19 -15.84
N VAL A 128 2.62 -22.12 -15.45
CA VAL A 128 2.99 -20.74 -15.79
C VAL A 128 3.23 -19.94 -14.51
N VAL A 129 4.43 -19.38 -14.37
CA VAL A 129 4.81 -18.51 -13.26
C VAL A 129 4.50 -17.07 -13.64
N ALA A 130 3.54 -16.47 -12.94
CA ALA A 130 3.10 -15.09 -13.14
C ALA A 130 2.95 -14.35 -11.79
N THR A 131 3.88 -14.60 -10.87
CA THR A 131 3.81 -14.12 -9.47
C THR A 131 4.13 -12.64 -9.29
N GLY A 132 4.48 -11.94 -10.36
CA GLY A 132 4.69 -10.50 -10.33
C GLY A 132 6.02 -10.09 -9.71
N TYR A 133 5.99 -9.01 -8.93
CA TYR A 133 7.16 -8.32 -8.39
C TYR A 133 6.83 -7.69 -7.04
N ASP A 134 7.87 -7.34 -6.29
CA ASP A 134 7.78 -6.48 -5.10
C ASP A 134 8.50 -5.15 -5.37
N LEU A 135 8.24 -4.15 -4.54
CA LEU A 135 8.90 -2.85 -4.63
C LEU A 135 10.12 -2.80 -3.72
N PHE A 136 11.14 -2.08 -4.20
CA PHE A 136 12.34 -1.77 -3.42
C PHE A 136 11.99 -1.02 -2.13
N ASP A 137 12.49 -1.54 -1.01
CA ASP A 137 12.40 -0.86 0.29
C ASP A 137 13.28 0.39 0.31
N ALA A 138 12.63 1.56 0.26
CA ALA A 138 13.30 2.85 0.24
C ALA A 138 14.06 3.18 1.54
N THR A 139 13.82 2.47 2.66
CA THR A 139 14.60 2.67 3.90
C THR A 139 16.08 2.29 3.73
N ARG A 140 16.40 1.49 2.70
CA ARG A 140 17.77 1.13 2.30
C ARG A 140 18.58 2.32 1.75
N ILE A 141 17.93 3.46 1.46
CA ILE A 141 18.57 4.73 1.05
C ILE A 141 18.28 5.77 2.14
N PRO A 142 19.03 5.77 3.25
CA PRO A 142 18.74 6.64 4.39
C PRO A 142 18.81 8.13 4.03
N GLU A 143 19.60 8.50 3.02
CA GLU A 143 19.72 9.87 2.54
C GLU A 143 18.40 10.41 1.96
N TYR A 144 17.45 9.55 1.59
CA TYR A 144 16.14 9.98 1.11
C TYR A 144 15.09 10.12 2.21
N GLY A 145 15.41 9.75 3.44
CA GLY A 145 14.57 10.02 4.60
C GLY A 145 13.24 9.27 4.64
N TYR A 146 13.00 8.29 3.77
CA TYR A 146 11.78 7.46 3.84
C TYR A 146 11.66 6.78 5.20
N GLY A 147 10.47 6.84 5.81
CA GLY A 147 10.20 6.37 7.18
C GLY A 147 10.66 7.31 8.30
N ARG A 148 11.54 8.28 8.02
CA ARG A 148 11.98 9.33 8.97
C ARG A 148 11.22 10.63 8.75
N ILE A 149 11.23 11.13 7.51
CA ILE A 149 10.56 12.35 7.09
C ILE A 149 9.16 11.95 6.64
N ARG A 150 8.15 12.42 7.36
CA ARG A 150 6.77 11.95 7.18
C ARG A 150 6.21 12.26 5.79
N ASN A 151 6.66 13.35 5.18
CA ASN A 151 6.24 13.81 3.85
C ASN A 151 7.13 13.26 2.72
N VAL A 152 7.83 12.15 2.96
CA VAL A 152 8.48 11.34 1.93
C VAL A 152 7.72 10.02 1.83
N VAL A 153 7.10 9.78 0.68
CA VAL A 153 6.32 8.57 0.39
C VAL A 153 6.86 7.86 -0.84
N THR A 154 6.55 6.59 -1.01
CA THR A 154 6.78 5.85 -2.25
C THR A 154 5.69 6.17 -3.28
N ALA A 155 5.99 5.95 -4.55
CA ALA A 155 5.00 6.12 -5.62
C ALA A 155 3.78 5.21 -5.45
N LEU A 156 3.93 4.00 -4.90
CA LEU A 156 2.76 3.13 -4.65
C LEU A 156 1.88 3.66 -3.52
N GLU A 157 2.45 4.26 -2.47
CA GLU A 157 1.67 4.97 -1.44
C GLU A 157 0.93 6.17 -2.06
N PHE A 158 1.60 6.92 -2.93
CA PHE A 158 0.98 8.04 -3.63
C PHE A 158 -0.15 7.61 -4.58
N GLU A 159 -0.01 6.49 -5.27
CA GLU A 159 -1.09 5.85 -6.04
C GLU A 159 -2.30 5.52 -5.17
N ARG A 160 -2.07 5.07 -3.92
CA ARG A 160 -3.17 4.87 -2.99
C ARG A 160 -3.85 6.20 -2.67
N PHE A 161 -3.11 7.28 -2.46
CA PHE A 161 -3.69 8.61 -2.19
C PHE A 161 -4.55 9.10 -3.37
N LEU A 162 -4.03 8.99 -4.59
CA LEU A 162 -4.75 9.41 -5.79
C LEU A 162 -6.01 8.55 -6.08
N SER A 163 -6.12 7.35 -5.52
CA SER A 163 -7.29 6.51 -5.71
C SER A 163 -8.54 7.12 -5.04
N ALA A 164 -9.65 7.20 -5.78
CA ALA A 164 -10.96 7.57 -5.21
C ALA A 164 -11.42 6.62 -4.08
N SER A 165 -11.03 5.34 -4.19
CA SER A 165 -11.26 4.32 -3.15
C SER A 165 -10.13 4.21 -2.12
N GLY A 166 -9.11 5.06 -2.26
CA GLY A 166 -7.98 5.15 -1.37
C GLY A 166 -8.26 6.02 -0.15
N PRO A 167 -7.25 6.20 0.71
CA PRO A 167 -7.46 6.76 2.05
C PRO A 167 -7.61 8.27 2.08
N THR A 168 -7.19 8.97 1.04
CA THR A 168 -7.40 10.41 0.88
C THR A 168 -8.47 10.73 -0.15
N HIS A 169 -9.17 9.70 -0.69
CA HIS A 169 -10.23 9.86 -1.69
C HIS A 169 -9.83 10.65 -2.93
N GLY A 170 -8.56 10.59 -3.32
CA GLY A 170 -8.00 11.35 -4.44
C GLY A 170 -7.35 12.67 -4.05
N HIS A 171 -7.51 13.16 -2.82
CA HIS A 171 -6.86 14.41 -2.39
C HIS A 171 -5.38 14.22 -2.13
N VAL A 172 -4.59 15.22 -2.51
CA VAL A 172 -3.13 15.22 -2.40
C VAL A 172 -2.70 15.77 -1.04
N TYR A 173 -3.09 15.11 0.04
CA TYR A 173 -2.69 15.54 1.40
C TYR A 173 -1.28 15.09 1.75
N ARG A 174 -0.59 15.91 2.55
CA ARG A 174 0.68 15.52 3.18
C ARG A 174 0.40 14.50 4.29
N PRO A 175 1.19 13.43 4.43
CA PRO A 175 1.05 12.53 5.56
C PRO A 175 1.21 13.21 6.94
N SER A 176 1.96 14.30 7.04
CA SER A 176 2.00 15.14 8.25
C SER A 176 0.63 15.67 8.63
N ASP A 177 -0.14 16.12 7.65
CA ASP A 177 -1.46 16.70 7.83
C ASP A 177 -2.49 15.63 8.20
N LEU A 178 -2.41 14.46 7.56
CA LEU A 178 -3.26 13.31 7.89
C LEU A 178 -3.08 12.88 9.36
N ALA A 179 -1.84 12.90 9.84
CA ALA A 179 -1.55 12.55 11.23
C ALA A 179 -2.10 13.59 12.23
N LEU A 180 -2.15 14.88 11.86
CA LEU A 180 -2.81 15.91 12.68
C LEU A 180 -4.32 15.67 12.73
N LYS A 181 -4.95 15.38 11.58
CA LYS A 181 -6.38 15.03 11.50
C LYS A 181 -6.72 13.79 12.34
N GLU A 182 -5.85 12.79 12.36
CA GLU A 182 -6.07 11.57 13.15
C GLU A 182 -6.00 11.80 14.67
N GLN A 183 -5.19 12.76 15.13
CA GLN A 183 -5.05 13.08 16.56
C GLN A 183 -6.24 13.86 17.12
N LEU A 184 -6.94 14.62 16.28
CA LEU A 184 -7.99 15.54 16.71
C LEU A 184 -9.12 14.88 17.51
N PRO A 185 -9.74 13.75 17.07
CA PRO A 185 -10.87 13.14 17.79
C PRO A 185 -10.51 12.64 19.20
N GLU A 186 -9.27 12.20 19.41
CA GLU A 186 -8.84 11.74 20.73
C GLU A 186 -8.60 12.93 21.68
N LEU A 187 -8.05 14.03 21.17
CA LEU A 187 -7.92 15.29 21.91
C LEU A 187 -9.28 15.91 22.26
N GLU A 188 -10.23 15.92 21.32
CA GLU A 188 -11.61 16.35 21.58
C GLU A 188 -12.25 15.54 22.71
N LYS A 189 -12.06 14.21 22.69
CA LYS A 189 -12.58 13.32 23.73
C LYS A 189 -11.92 13.55 25.09
N GLN A 190 -10.61 13.81 25.11
CA GLN A 190 -9.88 14.16 26.34
C GLN A 190 -10.37 15.50 26.91
N HIS A 191 -10.52 16.50 26.06
CA HIS A 191 -11.06 17.81 26.44
C HIS A 191 -12.50 17.69 26.97
N GLN A 192 -13.38 16.94 26.30
CA GLN A 192 -14.75 16.68 26.79
C GLN A 192 -14.79 15.98 28.15
N ARG A 193 -13.85 15.08 28.43
CA ARG A 193 -13.74 14.42 29.75
C ARG A 193 -13.27 15.40 30.81
N ALA A 194 -12.28 16.24 30.52
CA ALA A 194 -11.80 17.28 31.42
C ALA A 194 -12.90 18.31 31.71
N ALA A 195 -13.64 18.75 30.69
CA ALA A 195 -14.76 19.66 30.81
C ALA A 195 -15.86 19.10 31.74
N LYS A 196 -16.26 17.84 31.54
CA LYS A 196 -17.25 17.17 32.40
C LYS A 196 -16.78 17.00 33.84
N ALA A 197 -15.50 16.72 34.05
CA ALA A 197 -14.93 16.61 35.39
C ALA A 197 -14.97 17.98 36.10
N LEU A 198 -14.58 19.04 35.40
CA LEU A 198 -14.62 20.40 35.94
C LEU A 198 -16.04 20.86 36.27
N GLU A 199 -16.98 20.64 35.35
CA GLU A 199 -18.40 20.96 35.54
C GLU A 199 -19.00 20.25 36.77
N ALA A 200 -18.59 19.00 37.02
CA ALA A 200 -19.04 18.26 38.20
C ALA A 200 -18.53 18.88 39.51
N VAL A 201 -17.32 19.44 39.51
CA VAL A 201 -16.75 20.10 40.70
C VAL A 201 -17.35 21.50 40.90
N GLU A 202 -17.54 22.28 39.83
CA GLU A 202 -18.25 23.56 39.90
C GLU A 202 -19.67 23.40 40.45
N LYS A 203 -20.38 22.34 40.04
CA LYS A 203 -21.69 21.98 40.59
C LYS A 203 -21.61 21.55 42.05
N LYS A 204 -20.57 20.81 42.46
CA LYS A 204 -20.38 20.38 43.87
C LYS A 204 -20.24 21.59 44.81
N PHE A 205 -19.54 22.63 44.37
CA PHE A 205 -19.25 23.81 45.19
C PHE A 205 -20.17 25.00 44.89
N GLU A 206 -21.12 24.86 43.97
CA GLU A 206 -22.06 25.90 43.53
C GLU A 206 -21.36 27.22 43.15
N GLN A 207 -20.14 27.13 42.64
CA GLN A 207 -19.27 28.25 42.33
C GLN A 207 -18.49 27.97 41.04
N SER A 208 -18.31 29.00 40.21
CA SER A 208 -17.50 28.86 38.99
C SER A 208 -16.01 28.79 39.30
N SER A 209 -15.27 28.11 38.42
CA SER A 209 -13.80 28.04 38.51
C SER A 209 -13.15 29.42 38.48
N ASP A 210 -13.72 30.38 37.74
CA ASP A 210 -13.24 31.76 37.67
C ASP A 210 -13.41 32.52 38.99
N ALA A 211 -14.48 32.23 39.75
CA ALA A 211 -14.70 32.82 41.06
C ALA A 211 -13.90 32.11 42.16
N PHE A 212 -13.59 30.81 41.97
CA PHE A 212 -12.81 30.00 42.90
C PHE A 212 -11.32 30.35 42.88
N LEU A 213 -10.71 30.45 41.69
CA LEU A 213 -9.26 30.55 41.53
C LEU A 213 -8.62 31.72 42.32
N PRO A 214 -9.17 32.95 42.32
CA PRO A 214 -8.58 34.07 43.07
C PRO A 214 -8.60 33.86 44.59
N ARG A 215 -9.64 33.20 45.12
CA ARG A 215 -9.80 32.91 46.55
C ARG A 215 -8.90 31.77 47.02
N TYR A 216 -8.67 30.79 46.16
CA TYR A 216 -7.67 29.75 46.40
C TYR A 216 -6.25 30.32 46.40
N GLN A 217 -5.92 31.17 45.41
CA GLN A 217 -4.60 31.80 45.29
C GLN A 217 -4.29 32.81 46.41
N SER A 218 -5.30 33.49 46.96
CA SER A 218 -5.14 34.38 48.12
C SER A 218 -4.92 33.64 49.44
N GLY A 219 -5.05 32.30 49.43
CA GLY A 219 -4.96 31.46 50.62
C GLY A 219 -6.23 31.43 51.47
N GLU A 220 -7.34 32.02 51.01
CA GLU A 220 -8.64 32.05 51.70
C GLU A 220 -9.28 30.65 51.74
N LEU A 221 -9.09 29.85 50.69
CA LEU A 221 -9.57 28.47 50.59
C LEU A 221 -8.38 27.51 50.65
N GLN A 222 -8.35 26.64 51.67
CA GLN A 222 -7.28 25.66 51.89
C GLN A 222 -7.88 24.30 52.20
N GLY A 223 -7.27 23.25 51.65
CA GLY A 223 -7.69 21.87 51.88
C GLY A 223 -7.62 21.05 50.61
N LYS A 224 -7.47 19.73 50.78
CA LYS A 224 -7.25 18.77 49.70
C LYS A 224 -8.27 18.87 48.57
N GLU A 225 -9.53 19.16 48.89
CA GLU A 225 -10.59 19.25 47.88
C GLU A 225 -10.49 20.50 47.00
N TYR A 226 -9.92 21.60 47.52
CA TYR A 226 -9.63 22.80 46.75
C TYR A 226 -8.35 22.62 45.92
N ASP A 227 -7.35 21.91 46.45
CA ASP A 227 -6.14 21.52 45.70
C ASP A 227 -6.51 20.63 44.49
N ASP A 228 -7.39 19.66 44.70
CA ASP A 228 -7.90 18.77 43.64
C ASP A 228 -8.70 19.56 42.59
N TRP A 229 -9.50 20.57 42.99
CA TRP A 229 -10.22 21.44 42.05
C TRP A 229 -9.25 22.32 41.24
N ALA A 230 -8.26 22.95 41.88
CA ALA A 230 -7.24 23.72 41.20
C ALA A 230 -6.50 22.90 40.13
N LYS A 231 -6.14 21.65 40.46
CA LYS A 231 -5.52 20.70 39.51
C LYS A 231 -6.45 20.34 38.34
N GLN A 232 -7.75 20.22 38.58
CA GLN A 232 -8.72 19.98 37.50
C GLN A 232 -8.85 21.18 36.56
N ILE A 233 -8.80 22.41 37.09
CA ILE A 233 -8.79 23.64 36.29
C ILE A 233 -7.54 23.67 35.40
N GLU A 234 -6.36 23.37 35.96
CA GLU A 234 -5.12 23.26 35.18
C GLU A 234 -5.24 22.20 34.08
N THR A 235 -5.72 21.00 34.42
CA THR A 235 -5.94 19.92 33.44
C THR A 235 -6.87 20.35 32.31
N TYR A 236 -7.97 21.05 32.62
CA TYR A 236 -8.90 21.58 31.63
C TYR A 236 -8.25 22.65 30.76
N ARG A 237 -7.52 23.61 31.33
CA ARG A 237 -6.80 24.66 30.59
C ARG A 237 -5.76 24.08 29.65
N GLU A 238 -4.92 23.16 30.13
CA GLU A 238 -3.94 22.46 29.30
C GLU A 238 -4.59 21.69 28.15
N SER A 239 -5.72 21.01 28.42
CA SER A 239 -6.46 20.31 27.36
C SER A 239 -7.04 21.26 26.31
N THR A 240 -7.46 22.46 26.75
CA THR A 240 -8.03 23.50 25.89
C THR A 240 -6.96 24.10 24.99
N GLU A 241 -5.81 24.47 25.55
CA GLU A 241 -4.66 25.00 24.80
C GLU A 241 -4.17 24.00 23.75
N LYS A 242 -4.01 22.72 24.13
CA LYS A 242 -3.61 21.65 23.21
C LYS A 242 -4.63 21.45 22.09
N LEU A 243 -5.92 21.44 22.41
CA LEU A 243 -6.98 21.28 21.42
C LEU A 243 -7.02 22.47 20.46
N GLN A 244 -6.99 23.71 20.97
CA GLN A 244 -6.99 24.92 20.16
C GLN A 244 -5.75 25.00 19.25
N ALA A 245 -4.57 24.67 19.77
CA ALA A 245 -3.34 24.65 19.00
C ALA A 245 -3.38 23.61 17.87
N LEU A 246 -3.94 22.41 18.13
CA LEU A 246 -4.10 21.40 17.08
C LEU A 246 -5.19 21.81 16.09
N GLN A 247 -6.33 22.31 16.55
CA GLN A 247 -7.43 22.75 15.70
C GLN A 247 -6.97 23.84 14.73
N ALA A 248 -6.22 24.84 15.21
CA ALA A 248 -5.65 25.88 14.37
C ALA A 248 -4.74 25.32 13.27
N LYS A 249 -3.97 24.26 13.55
CA LYS A 249 -3.16 23.57 12.54
C LYS A 249 -4.02 22.79 11.55
N VAL A 250 -5.06 22.11 12.03
CA VAL A 250 -5.98 21.32 11.20
C VAL A 250 -6.78 22.21 10.24
N ASP A 251 -7.23 23.37 10.72
CA ASP A 251 -7.98 24.35 9.93
C ASP A 251 -7.14 24.97 8.82
N GLN A 252 -5.81 24.94 8.95
CA GLN A 252 -4.85 25.41 7.94
C GLN A 252 -4.43 24.33 6.94
N ILE A 253 -4.91 23.09 7.08
CA ILE A 253 -4.55 22.01 6.15
C ILE A 253 -5.20 22.26 4.79
N HIS A 254 -4.34 22.40 3.78
CA HIS A 254 -4.70 22.38 2.37
C HIS A 254 -4.00 21.23 1.65
N SER A 255 -4.37 20.99 0.39
CA SER A 255 -3.67 20.02 -0.46
C SER A 255 -2.23 20.45 -0.71
N ALA A 256 -1.31 19.49 -0.82
CA ALA A 256 0.09 19.75 -1.14
C ALA A 256 0.19 20.40 -2.52
N THR A 257 0.91 21.51 -2.62
CA THR A 257 1.01 22.31 -3.84
C THR A 257 2.31 22.08 -4.58
N ARG A 258 3.40 21.74 -3.91
CA ARG A 258 4.70 21.47 -4.55
C ARG A 258 5.07 20.00 -4.36
N LEU A 259 5.07 19.25 -5.46
CA LEU A 259 5.34 17.81 -5.44
C LEU A 259 6.67 17.53 -6.16
N ALA A 260 7.52 16.69 -5.56
CA ALA A 260 8.75 16.22 -6.21
C ALA A 260 8.77 14.71 -6.37
N PHE A 261 8.82 14.23 -7.61
CA PHE A 261 9.05 12.83 -7.94
C PHE A 261 10.54 12.57 -8.09
N ILE A 262 11.07 11.59 -7.36
CA ILE A 262 12.47 11.16 -7.46
C ILE A 262 12.52 9.87 -8.26
N GLN A 263 13.15 9.92 -9.43
CA GLN A 263 13.32 8.77 -10.30
C GLN A 263 14.47 7.87 -9.85
N CYS A 264 14.42 6.62 -10.32
CA CYS A 264 15.49 5.64 -10.14
C CYS A 264 15.81 5.33 -8.66
N VAL A 265 14.83 5.37 -7.76
CA VAL A 265 15.05 5.04 -6.35
C VAL A 265 15.27 3.53 -6.24
N GLY A 266 16.50 3.12 -5.94
CA GLY A 266 16.91 1.71 -5.90
C GLY A 266 17.14 1.07 -7.27
N SER A 267 16.94 1.80 -8.38
CA SER A 267 17.21 1.35 -9.77
C SER A 267 18.40 2.09 -10.36
N ARG A 268 19.10 1.48 -11.32
CA ARG A 268 20.32 2.06 -11.91
C ARG A 268 21.30 2.52 -10.82
N ASP A 269 21.34 1.78 -9.71
CA ASP A 269 22.18 2.04 -8.55
C ASP A 269 23.07 0.82 -8.31
N ILE A 270 24.38 1.03 -8.38
CA ILE A 270 25.38 -0.03 -8.22
C ILE A 270 25.35 -0.68 -6.83
N ARG A 271 24.78 -0.01 -5.83
CA ARG A 271 24.61 -0.52 -4.47
C ARG A 271 23.46 -1.53 -4.36
N PHE A 272 22.48 -1.45 -5.28
CA PHE A 272 21.23 -2.19 -5.23
C PHE A 272 20.94 -2.84 -6.59
N ASN A 273 19.97 -2.32 -7.35
CA ASN A 273 19.61 -2.84 -8.66
C ASN A 273 20.32 -2.05 -9.75
N ARG A 274 21.23 -2.72 -10.47
CA ARG A 274 21.98 -2.15 -11.60
C ARG A 274 21.09 -1.87 -12.81
N GLN A 275 19.99 -2.60 -12.94
CA GLN A 275 19.02 -2.50 -14.02
C GLN A 275 18.03 -1.34 -13.83
N CYS A 276 17.37 -0.98 -14.93
CA CYS A 276 16.24 -0.06 -14.93
C CYS A 276 14.94 -0.83 -14.64
N SER A 277 14.02 -0.22 -13.90
CA SER A 277 12.70 -0.81 -13.62
C SER A 277 11.68 -0.64 -14.76
N SER A 278 12.09 -0.14 -15.93
CA SER A 278 11.30 0.03 -17.15
C SER A 278 10.13 1.02 -17.09
N PHE A 279 9.24 0.91 -16.11
CA PHE A 279 7.98 1.66 -16.04
C PHE A 279 8.01 2.88 -15.09
N CYS A 280 9.11 3.09 -14.33
CA CYS A 280 9.14 4.10 -13.26
C CYS A 280 8.94 5.55 -13.72
N CYS A 281 9.49 5.89 -14.89
CA CYS A 281 9.31 7.21 -15.48
C CYS A 281 7.85 7.46 -15.88
N MET A 282 7.15 6.44 -16.38
CA MET A 282 5.81 6.59 -16.92
C MET A 282 4.73 6.66 -15.84
N HIS A 283 4.82 5.85 -14.78
CA HIS A 283 3.86 5.96 -13.69
C HIS A 283 4.01 7.30 -12.95
N ALA A 284 5.23 7.82 -12.79
CA ALA A 284 5.44 9.13 -12.19
C ALA A 284 4.83 10.27 -13.02
N ILE A 285 4.95 10.24 -14.35
CA ILE A 285 4.28 11.22 -15.22
C ILE A 285 2.76 11.08 -15.10
N LYS A 286 2.25 9.84 -15.05
CA LYS A 286 0.82 9.57 -14.91
C LYS A 286 0.28 10.10 -13.57
N GLU A 287 0.93 9.75 -12.47
CA GLU A 287 0.59 10.22 -11.13
C GLU A 287 0.69 11.75 -11.02
N ALA A 288 1.70 12.36 -11.63
CA ALA A 288 1.83 13.82 -11.70
C ALA A 288 0.67 14.49 -12.45
N ILE A 289 0.25 13.95 -13.59
CA ILE A 289 -0.92 14.45 -14.34
C ILE A 289 -2.18 14.29 -13.49
N ILE A 290 -2.42 13.13 -12.89
CA ILE A 290 -3.62 12.88 -12.07
C ILE A 290 -3.65 13.79 -10.83
N ALA A 291 -2.51 14.01 -10.17
CA ALA A 291 -2.41 14.94 -9.05
C ALA A 291 -2.83 16.36 -9.48
N HIS A 292 -2.44 16.80 -10.67
CA HIS A 292 -2.84 18.09 -11.22
C HIS A 292 -4.33 18.14 -11.63
N GLU A 293 -4.87 17.05 -12.18
CA GLU A 293 -6.29 16.95 -12.50
C GLU A 293 -7.18 17.00 -11.24
N HIS A 294 -6.70 16.45 -10.13
CA HIS A 294 -7.41 16.48 -8.85
C HIS A 294 -7.24 17.82 -8.12
N GLU A 295 -6.05 18.40 -8.19
CA GLU A 295 -5.68 19.63 -7.48
C GLU A 295 -4.88 20.54 -8.43
N THR A 296 -5.58 21.43 -9.14
CA THR A 296 -5.03 22.23 -10.25
C THR A 296 -3.97 23.26 -9.83
N GLU A 297 -3.84 23.54 -8.54
CA GLU A 297 -2.80 24.42 -7.99
C GLU A 297 -1.45 23.71 -7.80
N THR A 298 -1.41 22.39 -8.02
CA THR A 298 -0.17 21.61 -7.90
C THR A 298 0.86 21.99 -8.97
N LYS A 299 2.11 22.14 -8.51
CA LYS A 299 3.32 22.29 -9.31
C LYS A 299 4.17 21.04 -9.09
N VAL A 300 4.42 20.31 -10.17
CA VAL A 300 5.08 19.01 -10.10
C VAL A 300 6.45 19.05 -10.75
N TYR A 301 7.44 18.54 -10.02
CA TYR A 301 8.83 18.45 -10.44
C TYR A 301 9.25 16.99 -10.52
N VAL A 302 9.75 16.54 -11.66
CA VAL A 302 10.23 15.16 -11.86
C VAL A 302 11.74 15.19 -12.00
N PHE A 303 12.43 14.72 -10.96
CA PHE A 303 13.88 14.62 -10.88
C PHE A 303 14.35 13.28 -11.43
N GLY A 304 15.06 13.29 -12.56
CA GLY A 304 15.62 12.06 -13.12
C GLY A 304 16.87 12.28 -13.95
N MET A 305 17.69 11.23 -14.06
CA MET A 305 18.88 11.24 -14.94
C MET A 305 18.47 11.29 -16.42
N ASP A 306 17.48 10.45 -16.77
CA ASP A 306 16.88 10.36 -18.09
C ASP A 306 15.38 10.06 -17.90
N ILE A 307 14.51 10.63 -18.74
CA ILE A 307 13.09 10.28 -18.79
C ILE A 307 12.87 9.27 -19.91
N ARG A 308 12.64 8.01 -19.52
CA ARG A 308 12.46 6.89 -20.46
C ARG A 308 11.00 6.70 -20.82
N ALA A 309 10.54 7.47 -21.80
CA ALA A 309 9.20 7.38 -22.38
C ALA A 309 9.19 6.47 -23.61
N VAL A 310 9.44 5.17 -23.40
CA VAL A 310 9.64 4.19 -24.49
C VAL A 310 8.34 3.41 -24.72
N GLY A 311 7.83 3.44 -25.95
CA GLY A 311 6.59 2.76 -26.32
C GLY A 311 5.70 3.65 -27.20
N LYS A 312 4.61 3.09 -27.71
CA LYS A 312 3.67 3.84 -28.55
C LYS A 312 2.92 4.86 -27.71
N GLY A 313 3.05 6.15 -28.04
CA GLY A 313 2.33 7.24 -27.36
C GLY A 313 2.97 7.75 -26.08
N PHE A 314 4.09 7.18 -25.62
CA PHE A 314 4.68 7.52 -24.32
C PHE A 314 5.42 8.86 -24.35
N GLU A 315 6.09 9.17 -25.45
CA GLU A 315 6.72 10.47 -25.66
C GLU A 315 5.66 11.59 -25.76
N GLU A 316 4.57 11.33 -26.46
CA GLU A 316 3.41 12.22 -26.54
C GLU A 316 2.78 12.42 -25.16
N TYR A 317 2.68 11.36 -24.35
CA TYR A 317 2.18 11.43 -22.97
C TYR A 317 3.10 12.26 -22.07
N ARG A 318 4.42 12.12 -22.20
CA ARG A 318 5.41 12.97 -21.51
C ARG A 318 5.24 14.45 -21.90
N ASN A 319 5.09 14.72 -23.20
CA ASN A 319 4.90 16.07 -23.73
C ASN A 319 3.57 16.68 -23.29
N ARG A 320 2.52 15.87 -23.19
CA ARG A 320 1.24 16.25 -22.61
C ARG A 320 1.39 16.67 -21.14
N GLY A 321 2.10 15.86 -20.35
CA GLY A 321 2.39 16.20 -18.95
C GLY A 321 3.09 17.55 -18.77
N ALA A 322 4.06 17.89 -19.62
CA ALA A 322 4.69 19.22 -19.59
C ALA A 322 3.74 20.37 -19.98
N ARG A 323 2.87 20.15 -21.00
CA ARG A 323 2.03 21.21 -21.57
C ARG A 323 0.77 21.46 -20.77
N GLU A 324 0.10 20.40 -20.32
CA GLU A 324 -1.24 20.45 -19.73
C GLU A 324 -1.20 20.37 -18.20
N ALA A 325 -0.28 19.58 -17.63
CA ALA A 325 -0.11 19.45 -16.18
C ALA A 325 1.10 20.23 -15.64
N HIS A 326 1.72 21.06 -16.49
CA HIS A 326 2.85 21.92 -16.15
C HIS A 326 4.02 21.21 -15.43
N ILE A 327 4.27 19.94 -15.77
CA ILE A 327 5.35 19.15 -15.17
C ILE A 327 6.71 19.71 -15.57
N GLU A 328 7.54 20.01 -14.59
CA GLU A 328 8.94 20.39 -14.78
C GLU A 328 9.86 19.17 -14.67
N TYR A 329 10.47 18.78 -15.79
CA TYR A 329 11.46 17.71 -15.81
C TYR A 329 12.85 18.26 -15.46
N VAL A 330 13.35 17.90 -14.29
CA VAL A 330 14.66 18.33 -13.78
C VAL A 330 15.68 17.21 -14.02
N ARG A 331 16.68 17.50 -14.87
CA ARG A 331 17.77 16.56 -15.12
C ARG A 331 18.76 16.56 -13.96
N SER A 332 18.50 15.72 -12.97
CA SER A 332 19.36 15.54 -11.80
C SER A 332 19.08 14.23 -11.09
N ARG A 333 20.06 13.75 -10.32
CA ARG A 333 19.89 12.71 -9.31
C ARG A 333 19.99 13.39 -7.94
N VAL A 334 18.90 13.38 -7.18
CA VAL A 334 18.88 13.96 -5.82
C VAL A 334 19.91 13.26 -4.95
N ALA A 335 20.72 14.05 -4.25
CA ALA A 335 21.78 13.58 -3.37
C ALA A 335 21.21 13.20 -1.99
N GLU A 336 20.42 14.10 -1.38
CA GLU A 336 19.84 13.93 -0.05
C GLU A 336 18.49 14.66 0.06
N ILE A 337 17.63 14.17 0.94
CA ILE A 337 16.42 14.85 1.39
C ILE A 337 16.52 15.11 2.89
N THR A 338 16.47 16.39 3.24
CA THR A 338 16.47 16.88 4.63
C THR A 338 15.09 17.41 5.00
N GLU A 339 14.85 17.68 6.28
CA GLU A 339 13.56 18.15 6.79
C GLU A 339 13.71 19.56 7.36
N ALA A 340 12.82 20.46 6.94
CA ALA A 340 12.69 21.81 7.50
C ALA A 340 11.96 21.77 8.87
N PRO A 341 12.06 22.84 9.69
CA PRO A 341 11.39 22.90 11.00
C PRO A 341 9.86 22.73 10.96
N ASP A 342 9.23 23.01 9.82
CA ASP A 342 7.79 22.84 9.55
C ASP A 342 7.42 21.46 9.00
N ALA A 343 8.36 20.50 9.01
CA ALA A 343 8.25 19.15 8.43
C ALA A 343 8.18 19.11 6.88
N SER A 344 8.50 20.22 6.21
CA SER A 344 8.60 20.24 4.75
C SER A 344 9.92 19.60 4.29
N PRO A 345 9.91 18.63 3.34
CA PRO A 345 11.13 18.06 2.79
C PRO A 345 11.89 19.07 1.91
N ILE A 346 13.21 19.07 2.02
CA ILE A 346 14.14 19.87 1.22
C ILE A 346 15.04 18.94 0.42
N LEU A 347 14.98 19.05 -0.90
CA LEU A 347 15.82 18.29 -1.83
C LEU A 347 17.17 18.98 -2.02
N TRP A 348 18.24 18.21 -1.92
CA TRP A 348 19.61 18.63 -2.26
C TRP A 348 20.02 17.95 -3.56
N TYR A 349 20.24 18.73 -4.62
CA TYR A 349 20.60 18.18 -5.93
C TYR A 349 21.51 19.11 -6.72
N GLU A 350 22.25 18.55 -7.68
CA GLU A 350 23.03 19.34 -8.64
C GLU A 350 22.15 19.68 -9.85
N ASP A 351 21.97 20.96 -10.15
CA ASP A 351 21.38 21.38 -11.42
C ASP A 351 22.42 21.22 -12.53
N THR A 352 22.22 20.24 -13.42
CA THR A 352 23.21 19.94 -14.47
C THR A 352 23.32 21.02 -15.55
N LYS A 353 22.38 21.98 -15.62
CA LYS A 353 22.45 23.13 -16.53
C LYS A 353 23.25 24.26 -15.92
N LEU A 354 22.99 24.56 -14.64
CA LEU A 354 23.65 25.65 -13.92
C LEU A 354 25.01 25.25 -13.33
N ARG A 355 25.24 23.94 -13.14
CA ARG A 355 26.42 23.35 -12.47
C ARG A 355 26.58 23.83 -11.03
N GLU A 356 25.45 23.96 -10.34
CA GLU A 356 25.38 24.42 -8.96
C GLU A 356 24.57 23.43 -8.11
N THR A 357 24.87 23.41 -6.82
CA THR A 357 24.05 22.68 -5.84
C THR A 357 22.85 23.54 -5.45
N VAL A 358 21.66 22.97 -5.54
CA VAL A 358 20.39 23.65 -5.27
C VAL A 358 19.69 22.97 -4.10
N HIS A 359 19.11 23.78 -3.22
CA HIS A 359 18.23 23.38 -2.13
C HIS A 359 16.81 23.75 -2.51
N PHE A 360 15.93 22.75 -2.60
CA PHE A 360 14.59 22.96 -3.12
C PHE A 360 13.54 22.41 -2.15
N PRO A 361 12.87 23.30 -1.37
CA PRO A 361 11.79 22.88 -0.48
C PRO A 361 10.54 22.50 -1.27
N VAL A 362 9.87 21.43 -0.86
CA VAL A 362 8.59 20.98 -1.42
C VAL A 362 7.65 20.51 -0.32
N ASP A 363 6.38 20.32 -0.64
CA ASP A 363 5.36 19.88 0.31
C ASP A 363 5.35 18.36 0.48
N LEU A 364 5.64 17.63 -0.61
CA LEU A 364 5.61 16.17 -0.65
C LEU A 364 6.66 15.64 -1.62
N VAL A 365 7.41 14.63 -1.19
CA VAL A 365 8.33 13.87 -2.04
C VAL A 365 7.76 12.49 -2.31
N ILE A 366 7.80 12.09 -3.58
CA ILE A 366 7.34 10.80 -4.08
C ILE A 366 8.54 10.02 -4.65
N LEU A 367 8.87 8.89 -4.05
CA LEU A 367 9.98 8.03 -4.44
C LEU A 367 9.51 6.99 -5.45
N ALA A 368 9.97 7.08 -6.70
CA ALA A 368 9.71 6.07 -7.73
C ALA A 368 10.65 4.88 -7.53
N THR A 369 10.24 3.97 -6.64
CA THR A 369 10.99 2.79 -6.19
C THR A 369 11.14 1.72 -7.25
N ALA A 370 12.24 1.00 -7.21
CA ALA A 370 12.55 -0.07 -8.15
C ALA A 370 11.59 -1.26 -8.05
N CYS A 371 11.46 -1.96 -9.17
CA CYS A 371 10.84 -3.28 -9.27
C CYS A 371 11.90 -4.34 -8.90
N GLU A 372 11.63 -5.12 -7.86
CA GLU A 372 12.44 -6.26 -7.41
C GLU A 372 11.65 -7.56 -7.61
N ALA A 373 12.35 -8.69 -7.76
CA ALA A 373 11.67 -9.98 -7.76
C ALA A 373 10.92 -10.17 -6.44
N SER A 374 9.70 -10.71 -6.47
CA SER A 374 8.90 -10.89 -5.26
C SER A 374 9.66 -11.73 -4.23
N HIS A 375 9.49 -11.43 -2.95
CA HIS A 375 10.20 -12.07 -1.83
C HIS A 375 10.14 -13.60 -1.87
N GLY A 376 9.02 -14.18 -2.30
CA GLY A 376 8.84 -15.64 -2.44
C GLY A 376 9.36 -16.25 -3.75
N THR A 377 9.94 -15.47 -4.67
CA THR A 377 10.32 -15.94 -6.02
C THR A 377 11.38 -17.05 -5.95
N ARG A 378 12.37 -16.93 -5.06
CA ARG A 378 13.43 -17.95 -4.92
C ARG A 378 12.90 -19.25 -4.34
N ASP A 379 12.06 -19.17 -3.33
CA ASP A 379 11.44 -20.34 -2.69
C ASP A 379 10.51 -21.05 -3.70
N LEU A 380 9.72 -20.29 -4.45
CA LEU A 380 8.90 -20.81 -5.53
C LEU A 380 9.75 -21.46 -6.62
N ALA A 381 10.85 -20.82 -7.02
CA ALA A 381 11.75 -21.36 -8.04
C ALA A 381 12.34 -22.71 -7.60
N GLN A 382 12.77 -22.83 -6.35
CA GLN A 382 13.23 -24.09 -5.77
C GLN A 382 12.11 -25.15 -5.74
N LEU A 383 10.92 -24.78 -5.28
CA LEU A 383 9.75 -25.66 -5.20
C LEU A 383 9.33 -26.20 -6.58
N VAL A 384 9.36 -25.34 -7.60
CA VAL A 384 9.01 -25.67 -8.99
C VAL A 384 10.20 -26.26 -9.76
N GLY A 385 11.41 -26.26 -9.19
CA GLY A 385 12.61 -26.79 -9.85
C GLY A 385 13.05 -25.96 -11.07
N ILE A 386 13.02 -24.63 -10.97
CA ILE A 386 13.49 -23.68 -11.97
C ILE A 386 14.56 -22.74 -11.37
N GLU A 387 15.31 -22.05 -12.23
CA GLU A 387 16.38 -21.15 -11.79
C GLU A 387 15.95 -19.68 -11.83
N THR A 388 16.61 -18.86 -11.01
CA THR A 388 16.53 -17.39 -11.10
C THR A 388 17.79 -16.81 -11.77
N ASN A 389 17.67 -15.64 -12.38
CA ASN A 389 18.80 -14.88 -12.89
C ASN A 389 19.51 -14.08 -11.77
N ASP A 390 20.59 -13.38 -12.12
CA ASP A 390 21.41 -12.59 -11.17
C ASP A 390 20.62 -11.45 -10.47
N PHE A 391 19.46 -11.09 -11.01
CA PHE A 391 18.56 -10.07 -10.46
C PHE A 391 17.43 -10.67 -9.61
N GLY A 392 17.37 -11.99 -9.47
CA GLY A 392 16.38 -12.72 -8.68
C GLY A 392 15.07 -13.04 -9.40
N PHE A 393 14.88 -12.58 -10.65
CA PHE A 393 13.72 -12.93 -11.47
C PHE A 393 13.89 -14.33 -12.09
N ILE A 394 12.83 -14.92 -12.65
CA ILE A 394 12.90 -16.25 -13.26
C ILE A 394 13.82 -16.21 -14.49
N LYS A 395 14.74 -17.18 -14.57
CA LYS A 395 15.69 -17.30 -15.67
C LYS A 395 15.04 -17.96 -16.88
N THR A 396 15.28 -17.39 -18.05
CA THR A 396 14.86 -17.94 -19.35
C THR A 396 16.03 -17.97 -20.32
N ASP A 397 15.83 -18.65 -21.45
CA ASP A 397 16.75 -18.57 -22.58
C ASP A 397 16.50 -17.29 -23.42
N PRO A 398 17.52 -16.57 -23.89
CA PRO A 398 17.33 -15.37 -24.71
C PRO A 398 16.58 -15.59 -26.03
N PHE A 399 16.67 -16.80 -26.61
CA PHE A 399 15.94 -17.19 -27.83
C PHE A 399 14.57 -17.80 -27.52
N GLN A 400 14.31 -18.18 -26.27
CA GLN A 400 13.01 -18.67 -25.79
C GLN A 400 12.59 -17.91 -24.52
N PRO A 401 12.21 -16.62 -24.64
CA PRO A 401 12.05 -15.71 -23.50
C PRO A 401 10.84 -16.03 -22.59
N LEU A 402 10.06 -17.05 -22.92
CA LEU A 402 8.90 -17.51 -22.16
C LEU A 402 9.17 -18.84 -21.45
N ASP A 403 10.14 -19.61 -21.94
CA ASP A 403 10.47 -20.94 -21.46
C ASP A 403 11.48 -20.79 -20.30
N THR A 404 11.19 -21.42 -19.16
CA THR A 404 12.11 -21.44 -18.02
C THR A 404 13.18 -22.53 -18.19
N THR A 405 14.04 -22.71 -17.19
CA THR A 405 15.02 -23.80 -17.19
C THR A 405 14.43 -25.21 -17.04
N ARG A 406 13.13 -25.34 -16.76
CA ARG A 406 12.41 -26.62 -16.70
C ARG A 406 11.39 -26.73 -17.83
N ALA A 407 11.48 -27.79 -18.62
CA ALA A 407 10.53 -28.06 -19.70
C ALA A 407 9.09 -28.15 -19.15
N GLY A 408 8.14 -27.52 -19.86
CA GLY A 408 6.73 -27.46 -19.45
C GLY A 408 6.43 -26.40 -18.39
N VAL A 409 7.44 -25.67 -17.90
CA VAL A 409 7.28 -24.53 -17.00
C VAL A 409 7.66 -23.25 -17.72
N PHE A 410 6.78 -22.25 -17.67
CA PHE A 410 6.89 -20.97 -18.37
C PHE A 410 6.83 -19.80 -17.40
N VAL A 411 7.19 -18.60 -17.86
CA VAL A 411 7.08 -17.36 -17.11
C VAL A 411 6.49 -16.23 -17.95
N CYS A 412 5.70 -15.36 -17.31
CA CYS A 412 5.25 -14.10 -17.91
C CYS A 412 5.04 -12.99 -16.89
N GLY A 413 4.95 -11.74 -17.38
CA GLY A 413 4.77 -10.55 -16.56
C GLY A 413 6.00 -10.29 -15.69
N CYS A 414 5.84 -9.50 -14.63
CA CYS A 414 7.01 -9.05 -13.85
C CYS A 414 7.79 -10.15 -13.13
N ALA A 415 7.31 -11.41 -13.11
CA ALA A 415 8.11 -12.55 -12.66
C ALA A 415 9.32 -12.84 -13.58
N TYR A 416 9.21 -12.46 -14.87
CA TYR A 416 10.31 -12.49 -15.84
C TYR A 416 11.29 -11.32 -15.63
N GLY A 417 10.76 -10.13 -15.34
CA GLY A 417 11.53 -8.91 -15.13
C GLY A 417 10.68 -7.64 -15.25
N PRO A 418 11.23 -6.46 -14.92
CA PRO A 418 10.48 -5.20 -14.91
C PRO A 418 9.91 -4.85 -16.28
N GLN A 419 8.59 -4.69 -16.37
CA GLN A 419 7.86 -4.36 -17.59
C GLN A 419 6.52 -3.69 -17.25
N ASP A 420 5.88 -3.06 -18.25
CA ASP A 420 4.59 -2.42 -18.05
C ASP A 420 3.40 -3.39 -18.24
N ILE A 421 2.18 -2.87 -18.07
CA ILE A 421 0.95 -3.67 -18.20
C ILE A 421 0.75 -4.17 -19.64
N PRO A 422 0.81 -3.33 -20.70
CA PRO A 422 0.72 -3.80 -22.08
C PRO A 422 1.70 -4.92 -22.42
N GLU A 423 2.97 -4.79 -22.05
CA GLU A 423 4.00 -5.82 -22.26
C GLU A 423 3.66 -7.09 -21.49
N SER A 424 3.26 -6.97 -20.23
CA SER A 424 2.86 -8.11 -19.40
C SER A 424 1.69 -8.90 -20.02
N VAL A 425 0.68 -8.20 -20.53
CA VAL A 425 -0.51 -8.81 -21.16
C VAL A 425 -0.15 -9.48 -22.49
N ALA A 426 0.72 -8.86 -23.30
CA ALA A 426 1.22 -9.43 -24.53
C ALA A 426 2.07 -10.69 -24.26
N GLN A 427 2.92 -10.66 -23.23
CA GLN A 427 3.74 -11.80 -22.82
C GLN A 427 2.88 -12.95 -22.28
N ALA A 428 1.85 -12.66 -21.48
CA ALA A 428 0.91 -13.66 -20.99
C ALA A 428 0.16 -14.36 -22.14
N SER A 429 -0.29 -13.59 -23.14
CA SER A 429 -0.94 -14.14 -24.34
C SER A 429 0.00 -15.03 -25.15
N SER A 430 1.25 -14.59 -25.33
CA SER A 430 2.29 -15.38 -26.00
C SER A 430 2.62 -16.67 -25.24
N THR A 431 2.62 -16.60 -23.91
CA THR A 431 2.86 -17.76 -23.04
C THR A 431 1.73 -18.78 -23.14
N ALA A 432 0.46 -18.32 -23.16
CA ALA A 432 -0.67 -19.21 -23.36
C ALA A 432 -0.61 -19.94 -24.72
N ALA A 433 -0.21 -19.24 -25.79
CA ALA A 433 0.00 -19.84 -27.11
C ALA A 433 1.15 -20.87 -27.09
N ARG A 434 2.25 -20.55 -26.40
CA ARG A 434 3.40 -21.44 -26.23
C ARG A 434 3.04 -22.71 -25.45
N VAL A 435 2.29 -22.57 -24.35
CA VAL A 435 1.74 -23.70 -23.60
C VAL A 435 0.87 -24.59 -24.50
N ALA A 436 -0.05 -23.99 -25.26
CA ALA A 436 -0.92 -24.75 -26.17
C ALA A 436 -0.13 -25.52 -27.24
N GLN A 437 0.95 -24.93 -27.77
CA GLN A 437 1.84 -25.59 -28.72
C GLN A 437 2.48 -26.86 -28.13
N ILE A 438 3.00 -26.79 -26.90
CA ILE A 438 3.63 -27.95 -26.26
C ILE A 438 2.61 -29.04 -25.95
N LEU A 439 1.46 -28.68 -25.38
CA LEU A 439 0.43 -29.65 -25.00
C LEU A 439 -0.23 -30.33 -26.21
N THR A 440 -0.33 -29.65 -27.35
CA THR A 440 -0.88 -30.26 -28.58
C THR A 440 0.15 -31.14 -29.30
N ALA A 441 1.43 -30.79 -29.25
CA ALA A 441 2.50 -31.63 -29.80
C ALA A 441 2.62 -32.97 -29.04
N ASP A 442 2.47 -32.93 -27.71
CA ASP A 442 2.55 -34.12 -26.85
C ASP A 442 1.38 -35.10 -27.08
N ARG A 443 0.15 -34.57 -27.23
CA ARG A 443 -1.04 -35.38 -27.60
C ARG A 443 -0.89 -36.08 -28.95
N ARG A 444 -0.17 -35.49 -29.91
CA ARG A 444 0.07 -36.12 -31.21
C ARG A 444 1.07 -37.28 -31.11
N ARG A 445 2.07 -37.18 -30.23
CA ARG A 445 3.05 -38.25 -30.01
C ARG A 445 2.43 -39.46 -29.32
N THR A 446 1.58 -39.23 -28.32
CA THR A 446 0.87 -40.29 -27.58
C THR A 446 -0.27 -40.96 -28.36
N ALA A 447 -0.85 -40.30 -29.38
CA ALA A 447 -1.89 -40.88 -30.23
C ALA A 447 -1.34 -41.74 -31.40
N THR A 448 -0.03 -41.68 -31.65
CA THR A 448 0.64 -42.41 -32.76
C THR A 448 1.50 -43.59 -32.30
N GLY A 449 1.56 -43.86 -31.00
CA GLY A 449 2.19 -45.03 -30.39
C GLY A 449 1.13 -45.89 -29.72
#